data_AF-A0A2H1KTW6-F1
#
_entry.id   AF-A0A2H1KTW6-F1
#
_cell.length_a   1.000
_cell.length_b   1.000
_cell.length_c   1.000
_cell.angle_alpha   90.00
_cell.angle_beta   90.00
_cell.angle_gamma   90.00
#
_symmetry.space_group_name_H-M   'P 1'
#
loop_
_entity.id
_entity.type
_entity.pdbx_description
1 polymer ?
#
loop_
_entity_poly.entity_id
_entity_poly.type
_entity_poly.pdbx_seq_one_letter_code
_entity_poly.pdbx_strand_id
1 'polypeptide(L)'
;MQHANVSAPSSIDTRPGLSGEDLLAAYLTRLAATGRGNVVYERAARNFFRTWPNPQAWAAQPLTDRLAADNQTRPVITFLMLHHGFRPGYDYLLERKLSSVWREIDGSPLETEIDRFLTASENLGFSMRVRLATGSQVPIRLLIQTGRGIADLAQSDLDEFAAACHERTQRTGINHPHYLAAISNTQTVLFHLGIVNSLPRCGGPIPFQERLAQVTAPLREEIIGYLERKKATCQTKTVSVLATRLKHFGVFLATIDPDLSSIAGLDRRRHIEPWLSSLLDTVSDKDGQPISIGDRNRRVVAVTTFLTDITEWGWDVAPARKVIFRDDIPKLPQVLP
;
A
#
# COMPACT_ATOMS: atom_id res chain seq x y z
N MET A 1 -11.58 -1.17 -20.61
CA MET A 1 -11.76 0.24 -20.25
C MET A 1 -10.48 0.72 -19.58
N GLN A 2 -9.73 1.58 -20.26
CA GLN A 2 -8.50 2.18 -19.77
C GLN A 2 -8.86 3.24 -18.72
N HIS A 3 -8.42 3.06 -17.48
CA HIS A 3 -8.46 4.13 -16.49
C HIS A 3 -7.33 5.12 -16.80
N ALA A 4 -7.72 6.25 -17.37
CA ALA A 4 -6.85 7.39 -17.55
C ALA A 4 -6.54 8.02 -16.17
N ASN A 5 -5.26 8.18 -15.86
CA ASN A 5 -4.78 8.99 -14.75
C ASN A 5 -5.20 10.45 -15.00
N VAL A 6 -6.23 10.90 -14.29
CA VAL A 6 -6.60 12.32 -14.22
C VAL A 6 -5.78 12.95 -13.09
N SER A 7 -4.58 13.41 -13.44
CA SER A 7 -3.86 14.38 -12.61
C SER A 7 -4.60 15.72 -12.71
N ALA A 8 -5.06 16.23 -11.57
CA ALA A 8 -5.60 17.59 -11.48
C ALA A 8 -4.54 18.63 -11.86
N PRO A 9 -4.92 19.77 -12.46
CA PRO A 9 -3.97 20.78 -12.88
C PRO A 9 -3.44 21.54 -11.66
N SER A 10 -2.17 21.33 -11.32
CA SER A 10 -1.46 22.16 -10.35
C SER A 10 -1.27 23.55 -10.95
N SER A 11 -1.89 24.57 -10.34
CA SER A 11 -1.60 25.97 -10.62
C SER A 11 -0.10 26.23 -10.42
N ILE A 12 0.59 26.56 -11.51
CA ILE A 12 2.03 26.82 -11.56
C ILE A 12 2.29 28.15 -10.84
N ASP A 13 2.80 28.07 -9.61
CA ASP A 13 3.36 29.23 -8.90
C ASP A 13 4.56 29.75 -9.71
N THR A 14 4.37 30.89 -10.37
CA THR A 14 5.26 31.43 -11.41
C THR A 14 6.33 32.31 -10.76
N ARG A 15 7.16 31.74 -9.88
CA ARG A 15 8.48 32.31 -9.63
C ARG A 15 9.40 31.83 -10.76
N PRO A 16 10.25 32.69 -11.34
CA PRO A 16 11.24 32.20 -12.30
C PRO A 16 12.14 31.22 -11.55
N GLY A 17 11.94 29.92 -11.81
CA GLY A 17 12.78 28.88 -11.26
C GLY A 17 14.23 29.11 -11.69
N LEU A 18 15.18 28.75 -10.83
CA LEU A 18 16.60 28.77 -11.15
C LEU A 18 16.84 28.03 -12.47
N SER A 19 17.63 28.61 -13.36
CA SER A 19 18.00 27.96 -14.62
C SER A 19 18.87 26.71 -14.34
N GLY A 20 19.01 25.83 -15.32
CA GLY A 20 19.90 24.67 -15.19
C GLY A 20 21.36 25.07 -14.89
N GLU A 21 21.80 26.24 -15.35
CA GLU A 21 23.13 26.78 -15.06
C GLU A 21 23.24 27.26 -13.61
N ASP A 22 22.21 27.92 -13.09
CA ASP A 22 22.15 28.35 -11.68
C ASP A 22 22.14 27.14 -10.73
N LEU A 23 21.37 26.10 -11.07
CA LEU A 23 21.33 24.85 -10.30
C LEU A 23 22.67 24.11 -10.32
N LEU A 24 23.36 24.11 -11.46
CA LEU A 24 24.72 23.58 -11.55
C LEU A 24 25.67 24.38 -10.66
N ALA A 25 25.64 25.71 -10.72
CA ALA A 25 26.50 26.56 -9.88
C ALA A 25 26.24 26.36 -8.39
N ALA A 26 24.97 26.24 -7.99
CA ALA A 26 24.58 25.92 -6.61
C ALA A 26 25.11 24.55 -6.17
N TYR A 27 25.00 23.53 -7.03
CA TYR A 27 25.52 22.19 -6.73
C TYR A 27 27.04 22.19 -6.55
N LEU A 28 27.78 22.85 -7.45
CA LEU A 28 29.24 22.96 -7.36
C LEU A 28 29.68 23.71 -6.10
N THR A 29 28.98 24.79 -5.75
CA THR A 29 29.23 25.54 -4.51
C THR A 29 29.05 24.65 -3.28
N ARG A 30 27.99 23.81 -3.26
CA ARG A 30 27.76 22.87 -2.17
C ARG A 30 28.82 21.76 -2.10
N LEU A 31 29.25 21.24 -3.25
CA LEU A 31 30.33 20.26 -3.29
C LEU A 31 31.62 20.83 -2.68
N ALA A 32 31.96 22.08 -3.01
CA ALA A 32 33.11 22.77 -2.42
C ALA A 32 32.93 22.98 -0.91
N ALA A 33 31.79 23.53 -0.48
CA ALA A 33 31.50 23.80 0.93
C ALA A 33 31.53 22.54 1.81
N THR A 34 31.16 21.39 1.25
CA THR A 34 31.13 20.11 1.98
C THR A 34 32.40 19.26 1.80
N GLY A 35 33.42 19.78 1.13
CA GLY A 35 34.68 19.06 0.87
C GLY A 35 34.53 17.83 -0.04
N ARG A 36 33.45 17.77 -0.83
CA ARG A 36 33.08 16.64 -1.70
C ARG A 36 33.31 16.92 -3.18
N GLY A 37 33.92 18.06 -3.51
CA GLY A 37 34.31 18.40 -4.88
C GLY A 37 35.23 17.34 -5.49
N ASN A 38 34.79 16.75 -6.61
CA ASN A 38 35.61 15.87 -7.42
C ASN A 38 35.20 16.05 -8.89
N VAL A 39 36.20 16.15 -9.78
CA VAL A 39 36.08 16.27 -11.23
C VAL A 39 35.03 15.31 -11.82
N VAL A 40 34.90 14.10 -11.27
CA VAL A 40 33.93 13.13 -11.77
C VAL A 40 32.48 13.55 -11.48
N TYR A 41 32.18 14.03 -10.27
CA TYR A 41 30.85 14.56 -9.93
C TYR A 41 30.55 15.85 -10.68
N GLU A 42 31.54 16.71 -10.86
CA GLU A 42 31.37 17.94 -11.64
C GLU A 42 31.04 17.64 -13.09
N ARG A 43 31.76 16.70 -13.72
CA ARG A 43 31.51 16.28 -15.10
C ARG A 43 30.12 15.65 -15.25
N ALA A 44 29.73 14.79 -14.29
CA ALA A 44 28.42 14.16 -14.29
C ALA A 44 27.29 15.21 -14.16
N ALA A 45 27.43 16.17 -13.24
CA ALA A 45 26.46 17.26 -13.07
C ALA A 45 26.36 18.16 -14.31
N ARG A 46 27.50 18.54 -14.90
CA ARG A 46 27.53 19.31 -16.16
C ARG A 46 26.79 18.58 -17.28
N ASN A 47 27.03 17.27 -17.43
CA ASN A 47 26.33 16.48 -18.43
C ASN A 47 24.83 16.35 -18.13
N PHE A 48 24.47 16.19 -16.85
CA PHE A 48 23.08 16.12 -16.40
C PHE A 48 22.31 17.39 -16.76
N PHE A 49 22.79 18.58 -16.36
CA PHE A 49 22.10 19.85 -16.64
C PHE A 49 22.15 20.25 -18.12
N ARG A 50 23.17 19.85 -18.87
CA ARG A 50 23.19 20.01 -20.34
C ARG A 50 22.08 19.20 -21.01
N THR A 51 21.81 18.00 -20.52
CA THR A 51 20.76 17.11 -21.05
C THR A 51 19.37 17.53 -20.55
N TRP A 52 19.29 17.96 -19.29
CA TRP A 52 18.06 18.32 -18.60
C TRP A 52 18.18 19.72 -17.96
N PRO A 53 18.10 20.80 -18.74
CA PRO A 53 18.13 22.17 -18.19
C PRO A 53 17.01 22.44 -17.19
N ASN A 54 15.86 21.80 -17.39
CA ASN A 54 14.82 21.64 -16.38
C ASN A 54 14.87 20.21 -15.81
N PRO A 55 15.38 20.00 -14.58
CA PRO A 55 15.49 18.67 -14.01
C PRO A 55 14.17 17.92 -13.86
N GLN A 56 13.02 18.63 -13.78
CA GLN A 56 11.71 17.97 -13.70
C GLN A 56 11.39 17.18 -14.99
N ALA A 57 11.98 17.54 -16.14
CA ALA A 57 11.87 16.76 -17.36
C ALA A 57 12.57 15.39 -17.27
N TRP A 58 13.62 15.28 -16.43
CA TRP A 58 14.23 13.98 -16.12
C TRP A 58 13.29 13.12 -15.27
N ALA A 59 12.52 13.71 -14.34
CA ALA A 59 11.52 12.97 -13.56
C ALA A 59 10.40 12.35 -14.44
N ALA A 60 10.10 12.97 -15.58
CA ALA A 60 9.12 12.49 -16.53
C ALA A 60 9.62 11.32 -17.42
N GLN A 61 10.91 10.99 -17.37
CA GLN A 61 11.46 9.85 -18.14
C GLN A 61 10.96 8.51 -17.60
N PRO A 62 10.93 7.46 -18.44
CA PRO A 62 10.62 6.10 -17.99
C PRO A 62 11.44 5.70 -16.76
N LEU A 63 10.81 4.99 -15.82
CA LEU A 63 11.46 4.61 -14.56
C LEU A 63 12.79 3.86 -14.81
N THR A 64 12.84 2.98 -15.81
CA THR A 64 14.06 2.25 -16.19
C THR A 64 15.22 3.19 -16.51
N ASP A 65 14.98 4.28 -17.24
CA ASP A 65 16.00 5.24 -17.63
C ASP A 65 16.46 6.08 -16.44
N ARG A 66 15.52 6.49 -15.58
CA ARG A 66 15.86 7.14 -14.30
C ARG A 66 16.69 6.22 -13.39
N LEU A 67 16.39 4.92 -13.38
CA LEU A 67 17.14 3.93 -12.61
C LEU A 67 18.50 3.55 -13.23
N ALA A 68 18.75 3.90 -14.49
CA ALA A 68 20.06 3.73 -15.13
C ALA A 68 21.08 4.80 -14.70
N ALA A 69 20.66 5.87 -14.01
CA ALA A 69 21.57 6.90 -13.50
C ALA A 69 22.69 6.28 -12.65
N ASP A 70 23.93 6.58 -13.02
CA ASP A 70 25.14 6.02 -12.44
C ASP A 70 25.45 6.60 -11.05
N ASN A 71 26.48 6.05 -10.38
CA ASN A 71 26.89 6.51 -9.06
C ASN A 71 27.42 7.95 -9.03
N GLN A 72 27.78 8.51 -10.19
CA GLN A 72 28.33 9.87 -10.30
C GLN A 72 27.23 10.92 -10.50
N THR A 73 26.09 10.53 -11.08
CA THR A 73 24.91 11.38 -11.32
C THR A 73 23.96 11.39 -10.13
N ARG A 74 23.89 10.29 -9.35
CA ARG A 74 23.01 10.21 -8.16
C ARG A 74 23.21 11.32 -7.12
N PRO A 75 24.44 11.80 -6.82
CA PRO A 75 24.65 12.90 -5.90
C PRO A 75 23.95 14.20 -6.31
N VAL A 76 23.99 14.58 -7.60
CA VAL A 76 23.27 15.79 -8.06
C VAL A 76 21.76 15.62 -7.99
N ILE A 77 21.24 14.42 -8.26
CA ILE A 77 19.80 14.12 -8.08
C ILE A 77 19.41 14.23 -6.60
N THR A 78 20.24 13.71 -5.69
CA THR A 78 20.00 13.82 -4.23
C THR A 78 20.02 15.28 -3.78
N PHE A 79 20.96 16.07 -4.28
CA PHE A 79 21.01 17.50 -4.03
C PHE A 79 19.73 18.20 -4.48
N LEU A 80 19.27 17.94 -5.70
CA LEU A 80 18.04 18.53 -6.22
C LEU A 80 16.82 18.18 -5.38
N MET A 81 16.69 16.91 -4.95
CA MET A 81 15.58 16.46 -4.09
C MET A 81 15.53 17.21 -2.76
N LEU A 82 16.69 17.45 -2.13
CA LEU A 82 16.75 18.02 -0.79
C LEU A 82 16.77 19.56 -0.79
N HIS A 83 17.38 20.18 -1.80
CA HIS A 83 17.68 21.63 -1.79
C HIS A 83 16.83 22.45 -2.76
N HIS A 84 16.24 21.82 -3.79
CA HIS A 84 15.59 22.54 -4.89
C HIS A 84 14.20 22.01 -5.24
N GLY A 85 13.55 21.31 -4.31
CA GLY A 85 12.14 20.89 -4.46
C GLY A 85 11.90 19.96 -5.64
N PHE A 86 12.91 19.22 -6.10
CA PHE A 86 12.79 18.28 -7.19
C PHE A 86 12.00 17.03 -6.77
N ARG A 87 10.97 16.68 -7.55
CA ARG A 87 9.99 15.64 -7.22
C ARG A 87 10.11 14.48 -8.22
N PRO A 88 10.88 13.43 -7.90
CA PRO A 88 11.10 12.33 -8.83
C PRO A 88 9.94 11.34 -8.93
N GLY A 89 8.94 11.38 -8.04
CA GLY A 89 7.89 10.36 -7.96
C GLY A 89 8.18 9.27 -6.93
N TYR A 90 7.15 8.73 -6.29
CA TYR A 90 7.29 7.61 -5.35
C TYR A 90 7.85 6.35 -6.00
N ASP A 91 7.56 6.15 -7.30
CA ASP A 91 8.09 5.03 -8.08
C ASP A 91 9.63 5.00 -8.09
N TYR A 92 10.29 6.16 -8.23
CA TYR A 92 11.73 6.29 -8.14
C TYR A 92 12.22 6.25 -6.70
N LEU A 93 11.56 6.98 -5.79
CA LEU A 93 11.95 7.06 -4.40
C LEU A 93 12.01 5.64 -3.79
N LEU A 94 10.96 4.84 -3.96
CA LEU A 94 10.87 3.51 -3.36
C LEU A 94 11.89 2.50 -3.91
N GLU A 95 12.42 2.71 -5.12
CA GLU A 95 13.46 1.85 -5.73
C GLU A 95 14.89 2.24 -5.33
N ARG A 96 15.07 3.43 -4.72
CA ARG A 96 16.39 3.93 -4.34
C ARG A 96 16.59 3.93 -2.84
N LYS A 97 17.70 3.35 -2.40
CA LYS A 97 18.18 3.55 -1.03
C LYS A 97 18.83 4.93 -0.91
N LEU A 98 18.27 5.80 -0.08
CA LEU A 98 18.82 7.14 0.18
C LEU A 98 19.94 7.08 1.24
N SER A 99 21.00 6.30 0.98
CA SER A 99 22.03 6.00 1.98
C SER A 99 22.79 7.22 2.51
N SER A 100 22.93 8.28 1.69
CA SER A 100 23.63 9.50 2.06
C SER A 100 22.71 10.59 2.62
N VAL A 101 21.39 10.34 2.72
CA VAL A 101 20.41 11.40 2.97
C VAL A 101 20.67 12.19 4.23
N TRP A 102 21.02 11.51 5.32
CA TRP A 102 21.32 12.12 6.61
C TRP A 102 22.54 13.04 6.59
N ARG A 103 23.45 12.87 5.64
CA ARG A 103 24.63 13.74 5.44
C ARG A 103 24.39 14.82 4.38
N GLU A 104 23.35 14.65 3.56
CA GLU A 104 23.01 15.59 2.48
C GLU A 104 21.89 16.55 2.87
N ILE A 105 21.16 16.25 3.96
CA ILE A 105 20.05 17.07 4.46
C ILE A 105 20.54 18.31 5.20
N ASP A 106 21.76 18.32 5.72
CA ASP A 106 22.34 19.46 6.42
C ASP A 106 22.34 20.73 5.55
N GLY A 107 21.82 21.82 6.10
CA GLY A 107 21.61 23.10 5.42
C GLY A 107 20.54 23.07 4.34
N SER A 108 19.70 22.04 4.29
CA SER A 108 18.56 21.98 3.36
C SER A 108 17.29 22.55 4.00
N PRO A 109 16.31 23.02 3.19
CA PRO A 109 15.00 23.40 3.70
C PRO A 109 14.26 22.27 4.45
N LEU A 110 14.65 21.01 4.26
CA LEU A 110 14.03 19.86 4.91
C LEU A 110 14.64 19.52 6.29
N GLU A 111 15.77 20.13 6.63
CA GLU A 111 16.51 19.83 7.87
C GLU A 111 15.64 20.09 9.11
N THR A 112 15.13 21.31 9.26
CA THR A 112 14.29 21.69 10.41
C THR A 112 13.01 20.87 10.50
N GLU A 113 12.42 20.53 9.35
CA GLU A 113 11.25 19.67 9.28
C GLU A 113 11.56 18.27 9.82
N ILE A 114 12.65 17.66 9.37
CA ILE A 114 13.03 16.33 9.84
C ILE A 114 13.51 16.33 11.29
N ASP A 115 14.19 17.37 11.75
CA ASP A 115 14.56 17.51 13.16
C ASP A 115 13.32 17.54 14.06
N ARG A 116 12.28 18.29 13.65
CA ARG A 116 10.99 18.28 14.36
C ARG A 116 10.41 16.87 14.49
N PHE A 117 10.48 16.06 13.44
CA PHE A 117 10.06 14.65 13.47
C PHE A 117 10.94 13.80 14.39
N LEU A 118 12.26 13.95 14.31
CA LEU A 118 13.21 13.17 15.10
C LEU A 118 13.12 13.49 16.60
N THR A 119 12.88 14.75 16.97
CA THR A 119 12.62 15.17 18.35
C THR A 119 11.29 14.62 18.85
N ALA A 120 10.22 14.71 18.04
CA ALA A 120 8.92 14.18 18.43
C ALA A 120 8.96 12.65 18.64
N SER A 121 9.61 11.92 17.73
CA SER A 121 9.78 10.48 17.88
C SER A 121 10.64 10.08 19.09
N GLU A 122 11.61 10.91 19.49
CA GLU A 122 12.39 10.69 20.72
C GLU A 122 11.54 10.80 21.96
N ASN A 123 10.70 11.83 22.03
CA ASN A 123 9.78 12.05 23.14
C ASN A 123 8.75 10.92 23.28
N LEU A 124 8.45 10.23 22.17
CA LEU A 124 7.62 9.02 22.14
C LEU A 124 8.38 7.74 22.51
N GLY A 125 9.67 7.83 22.85
CA GLY A 125 10.50 6.71 23.30
C GLY A 125 11.15 5.89 22.17
N PHE A 126 11.20 6.40 20.94
CA PHE A 126 11.79 5.66 19.83
C PHE A 126 13.32 5.65 19.97
N SER A 127 13.93 4.47 19.89
CA SER A 127 15.38 4.36 19.86
C SER A 127 15.98 5.13 18.68
N MET A 128 17.20 5.67 18.84
CA MET A 128 17.91 6.40 17.79
C MET A 128 17.92 5.65 16.45
N ARG A 129 18.15 4.33 16.49
CA ARG A 129 18.13 3.47 15.29
C ARG A 129 16.77 3.49 14.58
N VAL A 130 15.67 3.39 15.33
CA VAL A 130 14.31 3.40 14.77
C VAL A 130 13.96 4.79 14.22
N ARG A 131 14.37 5.87 14.89
CA ARG A 131 14.15 7.24 14.43
C ARG A 131 14.80 7.49 13.08
N LEU A 132 16.10 7.20 12.94
CA LEU A 132 16.85 7.40 11.69
C LEU A 132 16.38 6.45 10.56
N ALA A 133 16.02 5.22 10.90
CA ALA A 133 15.45 4.30 9.91
C ALA A 133 14.09 4.81 9.41
N THR A 134 13.18 5.15 10.31
CA THR A 134 11.84 5.65 9.98
C THR A 134 11.94 6.94 9.18
N GLY A 135 12.73 7.93 9.64
CA GLY A 135 12.90 9.24 9.02
C GLY A 135 13.33 9.17 7.55
N SER A 136 14.27 8.28 7.22
CA SER A 136 14.74 8.09 5.84
C SER A 136 13.79 7.26 4.97
N GLN A 137 12.99 6.38 5.60
CA GLN A 137 12.08 5.49 4.89
C GLN A 137 10.80 6.18 4.46
N VAL A 138 10.22 7.06 5.29
CA VAL A 138 8.91 7.67 4.99
C VAL A 138 8.94 9.21 5.08
N PRO A 139 9.21 9.86 6.22
CA PRO A 139 9.09 11.32 6.34
C PRO A 139 9.87 12.09 5.29
N ILE A 140 11.18 11.82 5.09
CA ILE A 140 11.97 12.52 4.08
C ILE A 140 11.38 12.35 2.68
N ARG A 141 10.83 11.18 2.36
CA ARG A 141 10.23 10.92 1.04
C ARG A 141 8.91 11.64 0.84
N LEU A 142 8.09 11.72 1.89
CA LEU A 142 6.86 12.52 1.89
C LEU A 142 7.21 13.98 1.66
N LEU A 143 8.18 14.53 2.38
CA LEU A 143 8.60 15.93 2.21
C LEU A 143 9.14 16.20 0.80
N ILE A 144 9.98 15.31 0.26
CA ILE A 144 10.50 15.43 -1.11
C ILE A 144 9.35 15.42 -2.12
N GLN A 145 8.44 14.44 -2.05
CA GLN A 145 7.43 14.24 -3.09
C GLN A 145 6.27 15.25 -3.01
N THR A 146 5.82 15.58 -1.80
CA THR A 146 4.77 16.58 -1.59
C THR A 146 5.30 18.01 -1.78
N GLY A 147 6.59 18.23 -1.48
CA GLY A 147 7.22 19.54 -1.40
C GLY A 147 6.59 20.45 -0.35
N ARG A 148 5.95 19.87 0.67
CA ARG A 148 5.32 20.55 1.80
C ARG A 148 6.08 20.25 3.09
N GLY A 149 5.95 21.12 4.09
CA GLY A 149 6.47 20.88 5.44
C GLY A 149 5.67 19.82 6.19
N ILE A 150 6.19 19.34 7.32
CA ILE A 150 5.54 18.32 8.16
C ILE A 150 4.16 18.77 8.63
N ALA A 151 4.00 20.06 8.95
CA ALA A 151 2.73 20.61 9.43
C ALA A 151 1.58 20.52 8.41
N ASP A 152 1.92 20.47 7.12
CA ASP A 152 0.95 20.45 6.02
C ASP A 152 0.73 19.05 5.43
N LEU A 153 1.30 18.02 6.07
CA LEU A 153 1.04 16.63 5.72
C LEU A 153 -0.34 16.21 6.21
N ALA A 154 -0.97 15.30 5.47
CA ALA A 154 -2.29 14.77 5.76
C ALA A 154 -2.29 13.23 5.71
N GLN A 155 -3.38 12.62 6.21
CA GLN A 155 -3.59 11.17 6.12
C GLN A 155 -3.53 10.68 4.67
N SER A 156 -4.04 11.46 3.71
CA SER A 156 -3.99 11.14 2.29
C SER A 156 -2.58 10.96 1.75
N ASP A 157 -1.58 11.66 2.31
CA ASP A 157 -0.19 11.55 1.84
C ASP A 157 0.43 10.22 2.27
N LEU A 158 0.08 9.75 3.47
CA LEU A 158 0.46 8.42 3.95
C LEU A 158 -0.24 7.33 3.12
N ASP A 159 -1.51 7.54 2.78
CA ASP A 159 -2.29 6.61 1.97
C ASP A 159 -1.76 6.53 0.53
N GLU A 160 -1.37 7.66 -0.07
CA GLU A 160 -0.72 7.72 -1.39
C GLU A 160 0.64 7.00 -1.36
N PHE A 161 1.45 7.23 -0.32
CA PHE A 161 2.72 6.53 -0.13
C PHE A 161 2.52 5.01 0.04
N ALA A 162 1.49 4.59 0.78
CA ALA A 162 1.13 3.19 0.95
C ALA A 162 0.66 2.55 -0.37
N ALA A 163 -0.12 3.28 -1.18
CA ALA A 163 -0.53 2.84 -2.51
C ALA A 163 0.68 2.63 -3.42
N ALA A 164 1.64 3.56 -3.44
CA ALA A 164 2.88 3.41 -4.21
C ALA A 164 3.73 2.20 -3.75
N CYS A 165 3.74 1.88 -2.45
CA CYS A 165 4.36 0.66 -1.94
C CYS A 165 3.67 -0.61 -2.47
N HIS A 166 2.34 -0.59 -2.57
CA HIS A 166 1.56 -1.69 -3.11
C HIS A 166 1.80 -1.89 -4.60
N GLU A 167 1.75 -0.81 -5.40
CA GLU A 167 2.07 -0.84 -6.83
C GLU A 167 3.47 -1.40 -7.10
N ARG A 168 4.47 -0.97 -6.31
CA ARG A 168 5.82 -1.51 -6.42
C ARG A 168 5.88 -3.00 -6.08
N THR A 169 5.13 -3.45 -5.08
CA THR A 169 5.04 -4.88 -4.72
C THR A 169 4.41 -5.68 -5.86
N GLN A 170 3.35 -5.17 -6.48
CA GLN A 170 2.74 -5.81 -7.65
C GLN A 170 3.72 -5.90 -8.84
N ARG A 171 4.45 -4.82 -9.12
CA ARG A 171 5.41 -4.76 -10.23
C ARG A 171 6.64 -5.65 -10.03
N THR A 172 7.15 -5.75 -8.80
CA THR A 172 8.41 -6.45 -8.51
C THR A 172 8.24 -7.85 -7.93
N GLY A 173 7.05 -8.18 -7.42
CA GLY A 173 6.78 -9.40 -6.65
C GLY A 173 7.44 -9.44 -5.27
N ILE A 174 8.18 -8.40 -4.87
CA ILE A 174 8.93 -8.35 -3.61
C ILE A 174 8.14 -7.52 -2.60
N ASN A 175 7.90 -8.09 -1.42
CA ASN A 175 7.22 -7.39 -0.32
C ASN A 175 8.20 -6.53 0.50
N HIS A 176 7.75 -5.39 1.01
CA HIS A 176 8.58 -4.39 1.70
C HIS A 176 7.99 -4.02 3.07
N PRO A 177 7.99 -4.96 4.03
CA PRO A 177 7.35 -4.75 5.34
C PRO A 177 7.97 -3.59 6.14
N HIS A 178 9.22 -3.22 5.86
CA HIS A 178 9.86 -2.08 6.50
C HIS A 178 9.18 -0.74 6.17
N TYR A 179 8.65 -0.57 4.95
CA TYR A 179 7.89 0.64 4.62
C TYR A 179 6.56 0.66 5.38
N LEU A 180 5.85 -0.47 5.50
CA LEU A 180 4.60 -0.53 6.27
C LEU A 180 4.82 -0.21 7.76
N ALA A 181 5.90 -0.74 8.34
CA ALA A 181 6.31 -0.40 9.71
C ALA A 181 6.66 1.09 9.84
N ALA A 182 7.40 1.66 8.89
CA ALA A 182 7.77 3.07 8.89
C ALA A 182 6.57 4.01 8.66
N ILE A 183 5.59 3.63 7.84
CA ILE A 183 4.32 4.37 7.67
C ILE A 183 3.59 4.43 9.00
N SER A 184 3.46 3.28 9.67
CA SER A 184 2.80 3.20 10.98
C SER A 184 3.50 4.09 12.01
N ASN A 185 4.83 3.97 12.10
CA ASN A 185 5.65 4.81 12.97
C ASN A 185 5.50 6.30 12.65
N THR A 186 5.50 6.66 11.36
CA THR A 186 5.34 8.04 10.90
C THR A 186 3.97 8.58 11.30
N GLN A 187 2.90 7.84 11.04
CA GLN A 187 1.56 8.22 11.45
C GLN A 187 1.43 8.41 12.96
N THR A 188 2.04 7.53 13.78
CA THR A 188 2.07 7.70 15.24
C THR A 188 2.72 9.04 15.62
N VAL A 189 3.86 9.38 15.04
CA VAL A 189 4.55 10.64 15.35
C VAL A 189 3.72 11.84 14.89
N LEU A 190 3.16 11.80 13.67
CA LEU A 190 2.31 12.87 13.14
C LEU A 190 1.03 13.05 13.97
N PHE A 191 0.44 11.98 14.51
CA PHE A 191 -0.72 12.04 15.39
C PHE A 191 -0.39 12.79 16.69
N HIS A 192 0.74 12.47 17.33
CA HIS A 192 1.16 13.15 18.56
C HIS A 192 1.63 14.59 18.31
N LEU A 193 2.03 14.92 17.08
CA LEU A 193 2.27 16.29 16.64
C LEU A 193 0.98 17.07 16.32
N GLY A 194 -0.19 16.42 16.36
CA GLY A 194 -1.49 17.04 16.05
C GLY A 194 -1.73 17.29 14.56
N ILE A 195 -0.99 16.60 13.69
CA ILE A 195 -1.03 16.79 12.23
C ILE A 195 -2.07 15.88 11.57
N VAL A 196 -2.15 14.63 12.04
CA VAL A 196 -3.19 13.67 11.62
C VAL A 196 -4.09 13.33 12.80
N ASN A 197 -5.36 13.04 12.52
CA ASN A 197 -6.39 12.87 13.55
C ASN A 197 -6.58 11.41 14.00
N SER A 198 -5.79 10.47 13.48
CA SER A 198 -5.89 9.06 13.82
C SER A 198 -4.50 8.42 13.98
N LEU A 199 -4.40 7.57 15.00
CA LEU A 199 -3.26 6.65 15.15
C LEU A 199 -3.24 5.65 13.99
N PRO A 200 -2.06 5.12 13.63
CA PRO A 200 -2.01 4.02 12.68
C PRO A 200 -2.87 2.88 13.21
N ARG A 201 -3.48 2.16 12.26
CA ARG A 201 -4.11 0.90 12.60
C ARG A 201 -3.01 -0.01 13.15
N CYS A 202 -3.07 -0.33 14.45
CA CYS A 202 -2.27 -1.41 15.01
C CYS A 202 -2.45 -2.62 14.07
N GLY A 203 -1.36 -3.26 13.65
CA GLY A 203 -1.29 -4.29 12.60
C GLY A 203 -2.05 -5.60 12.90
N GLY A 204 -3.27 -5.47 13.41
CA GLY A 204 -4.24 -6.52 13.55
C GLY A 204 -5.01 -6.75 12.25
N PRO A 205 -5.90 -7.75 12.26
CA PRO A 205 -6.72 -8.07 11.11
C PRO A 205 -7.55 -6.87 10.65
N ILE A 206 -7.65 -6.67 9.33
CA ILE A 206 -8.60 -5.72 8.73
C ILE A 206 -9.99 -5.98 9.34
N PRO A 207 -10.68 -4.96 9.88
CA PRO A 207 -12.03 -5.11 10.41
C PRO A 207 -12.95 -5.78 9.40
N PHE A 208 -13.86 -6.63 9.86
CA PHE A 208 -14.68 -7.40 8.92
C PHE A 208 -15.55 -6.52 8.03
N GLN A 209 -16.06 -5.39 8.54
CA GLN A 209 -16.82 -4.41 7.76
C GLN A 209 -16.06 -3.93 6.52
N GLU A 210 -14.79 -3.58 6.68
CA GLU A 210 -13.95 -3.14 5.56
C GLU A 210 -13.55 -4.31 4.67
N ARG A 211 -13.19 -5.45 5.27
CA ARG A 211 -12.79 -6.65 4.53
C ARG A 211 -13.91 -7.13 3.61
N LEU A 212 -15.15 -7.10 4.09
CA LEU A 212 -16.37 -7.54 3.42
C LEU A 212 -17.11 -6.38 2.74
N ALA A 213 -16.48 -5.21 2.55
CA ALA A 213 -17.15 -4.02 2.02
C ALA A 213 -17.81 -4.22 0.64
N GLN A 214 -17.30 -5.16 -0.16
CA GLN A 214 -17.84 -5.52 -1.48
C GLN A 214 -19.05 -6.47 -1.41
N VAL A 215 -19.39 -6.99 -0.23
CA VAL A 215 -20.61 -7.78 -0.01
C VAL A 215 -21.76 -6.82 0.26
N THR A 216 -22.97 -7.13 -0.23
CA THR A 216 -24.18 -6.34 0.07
C THR A 216 -24.38 -6.18 1.58
N ALA A 217 -24.84 -5.01 2.01
CA ALA A 217 -24.91 -4.68 3.43
C ALA A 217 -25.68 -5.71 4.28
N PRO A 218 -26.85 -6.24 3.86
CA PRO A 218 -27.57 -7.23 4.65
C PRO A 218 -26.78 -8.54 4.85
N LEU A 219 -26.24 -9.11 3.77
CA LEU A 219 -25.44 -10.34 3.83
C LEU A 219 -24.13 -10.14 4.59
N ARG A 220 -23.54 -8.95 4.48
CA ARG A 220 -22.33 -8.58 5.20
C ARG A 220 -22.56 -8.65 6.71
N GLU A 221 -23.65 -8.09 7.23
CA GLU A 221 -23.91 -8.12 8.68
C GLU A 221 -24.12 -9.56 9.19
N GLU A 222 -24.82 -10.42 8.44
CA GLU A 222 -25.02 -11.83 8.82
C GLU A 222 -23.71 -12.63 8.83
N ILE A 223 -22.86 -12.44 7.82
CA ILE A 223 -21.53 -13.07 7.75
C ILE A 223 -20.63 -12.57 8.90
N ILE A 224 -20.70 -11.27 9.22
CA ILE A 224 -19.92 -10.67 10.31
C ILE A 224 -20.38 -11.23 11.66
N GLY A 225 -21.69 -11.31 11.90
CA GLY A 225 -22.25 -11.95 13.09
C GLY A 225 -21.70 -13.36 13.28
N TYR A 226 -21.65 -14.16 12.20
CA TYR A 226 -21.07 -15.50 12.24
C TYR A 226 -19.58 -15.49 12.59
N LEU A 227 -18.79 -14.65 11.93
CA LEU A 227 -17.34 -14.57 12.15
C LEU A 227 -17.01 -14.11 13.58
N GLU A 228 -17.76 -13.15 14.12
CA GLU A 228 -17.64 -12.71 15.51
C GLU A 228 -17.97 -13.86 16.48
N ARG A 229 -19.03 -14.63 16.21
CA ARG A 229 -19.35 -15.80 17.03
C ARG A 229 -18.23 -16.85 17.01
N LYS A 230 -17.60 -17.08 15.85
CA LYS A 230 -16.47 -18.03 15.71
C LYS A 230 -15.21 -17.57 16.44
N LYS A 231 -15.02 -16.28 16.74
CA LYS A 231 -13.89 -15.83 17.57
C LYS A 231 -13.88 -16.46 18.97
N ALA A 232 -15.05 -16.85 19.49
CA ALA A 232 -15.14 -17.49 20.81
C ALA A 232 -14.55 -18.90 20.85
N THR A 233 -14.45 -19.59 19.70
CA THR A 233 -14.05 -21.02 19.65
C THR A 233 -12.87 -21.29 18.72
N CYS A 234 -12.48 -20.34 17.88
CA CYS A 234 -11.43 -20.51 16.88
C CYS A 234 -10.27 -19.53 17.08
N GLN A 235 -9.06 -19.95 16.73
CA GLN A 235 -7.90 -19.06 16.67
C GLN A 235 -8.11 -17.95 15.63
N THR A 236 -7.52 -16.77 15.86
CA THR A 236 -7.59 -15.60 14.97
C THR A 236 -7.27 -15.93 13.51
N LYS A 237 -6.26 -16.79 13.28
CA LYS A 237 -5.89 -17.24 11.93
C LYS A 237 -7.01 -18.00 11.24
N THR A 238 -7.71 -18.88 11.95
CA THR A 238 -8.84 -19.65 11.42
C THR A 238 -10.00 -18.75 11.04
N VAL A 239 -10.39 -17.82 11.92
CA VAL A 239 -11.46 -16.85 11.63
C VAL A 239 -11.08 -15.97 10.44
N SER A 240 -9.83 -15.53 10.34
CA SER A 240 -9.34 -14.77 9.19
C SER A 240 -9.41 -15.57 7.89
N VAL A 241 -9.07 -16.87 7.91
CA VAL A 241 -9.19 -17.74 6.72
C VAL A 241 -10.65 -17.95 6.32
N LEU A 242 -11.55 -18.16 7.29
CA LEU A 242 -13.00 -18.23 7.04
C LEU A 242 -13.51 -16.93 6.40
N ALA A 243 -13.12 -15.77 6.94
CA ALA A 243 -13.53 -14.47 6.41
C ALA A 243 -13.09 -14.26 4.94
N THR A 244 -11.91 -14.71 4.52
CA THR A 244 -11.52 -14.68 3.09
C THR A 244 -12.48 -15.48 2.23
N ARG A 245 -12.83 -16.69 2.65
CA ARG A 245 -13.64 -17.61 1.84
C ARG A 245 -15.10 -17.16 1.79
N LEU A 246 -15.64 -16.70 2.91
CA LEU A 246 -16.99 -16.13 2.98
C LEU A 246 -17.09 -14.80 2.23
N LYS A 247 -16.04 -13.96 2.23
CA LYS A 247 -15.97 -12.77 1.37
C LYS A 247 -16.20 -13.14 -0.09
N HIS A 248 -15.45 -14.12 -0.60
CA HIS A 248 -15.55 -14.53 -1.99
C HIS A 248 -16.96 -15.00 -2.36
N PHE A 249 -17.60 -15.77 -1.47
CA PHE A 249 -18.99 -16.18 -1.66
C PHE A 249 -19.95 -14.98 -1.64
N GLY A 250 -19.83 -14.08 -0.65
CA GLY A 250 -20.68 -12.89 -0.56
C GLY A 250 -20.54 -11.93 -1.74
N VAL A 251 -19.33 -11.74 -2.27
CA VAL A 251 -19.07 -10.92 -3.46
C VAL A 251 -19.70 -11.55 -4.71
N PHE A 252 -19.63 -12.88 -4.82
CA PHE A 252 -20.32 -13.59 -5.90
C PHE A 252 -21.83 -13.37 -5.83
N LEU A 253 -22.45 -13.55 -4.65
CA LEU A 253 -23.88 -13.31 -4.45
C LEU A 253 -24.28 -11.87 -4.80
N ALA A 254 -23.51 -10.89 -4.31
CA ALA A 254 -23.72 -9.48 -4.62
C ALA A 254 -23.69 -9.17 -6.13
N THR A 255 -22.99 -9.99 -6.91
CA THR A 255 -22.89 -9.84 -8.37
C THR A 255 -24.11 -10.43 -9.09
N ILE A 256 -24.60 -11.59 -8.65
CA ILE A 256 -25.66 -12.33 -9.35
C ILE A 256 -27.08 -12.02 -8.85
N ASP A 257 -27.22 -11.61 -7.59
CA ASP A 257 -28.48 -11.22 -6.97
C ASP A 257 -28.24 -10.09 -5.95
N PRO A 258 -28.07 -8.84 -6.42
CA PRO A 258 -27.83 -7.69 -5.54
C PRO A 258 -29.00 -7.40 -4.59
N ASP A 259 -30.21 -7.87 -4.93
CA ASP A 259 -31.43 -7.70 -4.14
C ASP A 259 -31.59 -8.77 -3.04
N LEU A 260 -30.68 -9.74 -2.95
CA LEU A 260 -30.69 -10.76 -1.90
C LEU A 260 -30.45 -10.11 -0.53
N SER A 261 -31.53 -10.00 0.26
CA SER A 261 -31.53 -9.28 1.54
C SER A 261 -31.20 -10.13 2.77
N SER A 262 -31.06 -11.45 2.62
CA SER A 262 -30.69 -12.37 3.70
C SER A 262 -30.19 -13.71 3.17
N ILE A 263 -29.29 -14.36 3.91
CA ILE A 263 -28.83 -15.74 3.67
C ILE A 263 -30.01 -16.73 3.71
N ALA A 264 -31.10 -16.41 4.42
CA ALA A 264 -32.31 -17.24 4.43
C ALA A 264 -32.95 -17.41 3.04
N GLY A 265 -32.74 -16.41 2.16
CA GLY A 265 -33.22 -16.40 0.77
C GLY A 265 -32.33 -17.16 -0.23
N LEU A 266 -31.28 -17.85 0.25
CA LEU A 266 -30.44 -18.64 -0.64
C LEU A 266 -31.25 -19.73 -1.35
N ASP A 267 -30.96 -19.87 -2.64
CA ASP A 267 -31.61 -20.83 -3.52
C ASP A 267 -30.55 -21.68 -4.20
N ARG A 268 -30.85 -22.97 -4.36
CA ARG A 268 -29.91 -23.93 -4.91
C ARG A 268 -29.51 -23.57 -6.35
N ARG A 269 -30.48 -23.33 -7.22
CA ARG A 269 -30.25 -23.14 -8.66
C ARG A 269 -29.80 -21.73 -9.00
N ARG A 270 -30.37 -20.74 -8.31
CA ARG A 270 -30.05 -19.33 -8.56
C ARG A 270 -28.71 -18.93 -7.98
N HIS A 271 -28.35 -19.44 -6.79
CA HIS A 271 -27.20 -18.94 -6.04
C HIS A 271 -26.06 -19.95 -5.93
N ILE A 272 -26.36 -21.19 -5.54
CA ILE A 272 -25.31 -22.16 -5.21
C ILE A 272 -24.68 -22.81 -6.44
N GLU A 273 -25.48 -23.31 -7.38
CA GLU A 273 -24.95 -23.97 -8.59
C GLU A 273 -24.08 -23.02 -9.43
N PRO A 274 -24.50 -21.77 -9.71
CA PRO A 274 -23.65 -20.81 -10.41
C PRO A 274 -22.35 -20.49 -9.66
N TRP A 275 -22.41 -20.41 -8.32
CA TRP A 275 -21.23 -20.18 -7.51
C TRP A 275 -20.24 -21.33 -7.63
N LEU A 276 -20.70 -22.57 -7.52
CA LEU A 276 -19.88 -23.78 -7.67
C LEU A 276 -19.22 -23.83 -9.05
N SER A 277 -19.97 -23.50 -10.11
CA SER A 277 -19.43 -23.39 -11.48
C SER A 277 -18.36 -22.30 -11.59
N SER A 278 -18.55 -21.13 -10.98
CA SER A 278 -17.58 -20.02 -11.06
C SER A 278 -16.22 -20.34 -10.42
N LEU A 279 -16.17 -21.31 -9.50
CA LEU A 279 -14.91 -21.73 -8.85
C LEU A 279 -13.92 -22.35 -9.85
N LEU A 280 -14.38 -22.80 -11.02
CA LEU A 280 -13.53 -23.37 -12.07
C LEU A 280 -12.65 -22.30 -12.73
N ASP A 281 -13.18 -21.09 -12.89
CA ASP A 281 -12.53 -19.96 -13.56
C ASP A 281 -11.96 -18.92 -12.58
N THR A 282 -12.14 -19.16 -11.27
CA THR A 282 -11.64 -18.25 -10.23
C THR A 282 -10.11 -18.22 -10.21
N VAL A 283 -9.55 -17.02 -10.18
CA VAL A 283 -8.11 -16.76 -10.04
C VAL A 283 -7.76 -16.27 -8.64
N SER A 284 -6.53 -16.50 -8.21
CA SER A 284 -6.00 -16.05 -6.93
C SER A 284 -5.55 -14.60 -7.00
N ASP A 285 -6.03 -13.77 -6.07
CA ASP A 285 -5.63 -12.35 -5.96
C ASP A 285 -4.12 -12.15 -5.72
N LYS A 286 -3.39 -13.21 -5.32
CA LYS A 286 -1.95 -13.11 -5.01
C LYS A 286 -1.05 -13.14 -6.24
N ASP A 287 -1.42 -13.94 -7.23
CA ASP A 287 -0.56 -14.31 -8.35
C ASP A 287 -1.30 -14.36 -9.70
N GLY A 288 -2.62 -14.12 -9.70
CA GLY A 288 -3.47 -14.15 -10.89
C GLY A 288 -3.65 -15.54 -11.49
N GLN A 289 -3.18 -16.59 -10.83
CA GLN A 289 -3.27 -17.96 -11.32
C GLN A 289 -4.60 -18.61 -10.94
N PRO A 290 -5.12 -19.57 -11.75
CA PRO A 290 -6.30 -20.34 -11.38
C PRO A 290 -6.17 -21.00 -10.02
N ILE A 291 -7.22 -20.94 -9.19
CA ILE A 291 -7.18 -21.55 -7.87
C ILE A 291 -7.10 -23.08 -7.96
N SER A 292 -6.24 -23.68 -7.13
CA SER A 292 -6.09 -25.14 -7.06
C SER A 292 -7.39 -25.83 -6.63
N ILE A 293 -7.54 -27.11 -7.00
CA ILE A 293 -8.67 -27.94 -6.52
C ILE A 293 -8.76 -27.98 -4.98
N GLY A 294 -7.61 -27.91 -4.29
CA GLY A 294 -7.54 -27.81 -2.84
C GLY A 294 -8.11 -26.50 -2.29
N ASP A 295 -7.94 -25.38 -3.00
CA ASP A 295 -8.55 -24.11 -2.59
C ASP A 295 -10.05 -24.09 -2.89
N ARG A 296 -10.49 -24.65 -4.04
CA ARG A 296 -11.90 -24.85 -4.36
C ARG A 296 -12.62 -25.66 -3.27
N ASN A 297 -12.06 -26.82 -2.91
CA ASN A 297 -12.55 -27.66 -1.82
C ASN A 297 -12.73 -26.84 -0.52
N ARG A 298 -11.67 -26.13 -0.10
CA ARG A 298 -11.67 -25.37 1.15
C ARG A 298 -12.69 -24.23 1.16
N ARG A 299 -12.99 -23.61 0.01
CA ARG A 299 -14.04 -22.58 -0.15
C ARG A 299 -15.43 -23.19 0.03
N VAL A 300 -15.71 -24.31 -0.65
CA VAL A 300 -16.99 -25.02 -0.51
C VAL A 300 -17.18 -25.47 0.95
N VAL A 301 -16.16 -26.09 1.55
CA VAL A 301 -16.20 -26.50 2.96
C VAL A 301 -16.50 -25.33 3.89
N ALA A 302 -15.88 -24.16 3.69
CA ALA A 302 -16.12 -23.00 4.55
C ALA A 302 -17.57 -22.50 4.49
N VAL A 303 -18.18 -22.46 3.30
CA VAL A 303 -19.59 -22.07 3.13
C VAL A 303 -20.52 -23.15 3.70
N THR A 304 -20.24 -24.43 3.43
CA THR A 304 -21.00 -25.54 4.02
C THR A 304 -20.99 -25.50 5.54
N THR A 305 -19.82 -25.28 6.16
CA THR A 305 -19.69 -25.15 7.62
C THR A 305 -20.45 -23.93 8.13
N PHE A 306 -20.34 -22.78 7.48
CA PHE A 306 -21.12 -21.59 7.85
C PHE A 306 -22.63 -21.87 7.84
N LEU A 307 -23.17 -22.41 6.75
CA LEU A 307 -24.60 -22.69 6.63
C LEU A 307 -25.07 -23.77 7.62
N THR A 308 -24.22 -24.77 7.88
CA THR A 308 -24.52 -25.81 8.88
C THR A 308 -24.55 -25.23 10.28
N ASP A 309 -23.53 -24.45 10.65
CA ASP A 309 -23.42 -23.82 11.97
C ASP A 309 -24.63 -22.92 12.27
N ILE A 310 -25.02 -22.02 11.36
CA ILE A 310 -26.17 -21.13 11.59
C ILE A 310 -27.50 -21.88 11.66
N THR A 311 -27.62 -23.01 10.95
CA THR A 311 -28.80 -23.89 11.03
C THR A 311 -28.85 -24.60 12.38
N GLU A 312 -27.73 -25.16 12.83
CA GLU A 312 -27.63 -25.85 14.13
C GLU A 312 -27.81 -24.89 15.32
N TRP A 313 -27.37 -23.65 15.18
CA TRP A 313 -27.57 -22.60 16.18
C TRP A 313 -28.98 -22.00 16.14
N GLY A 314 -29.82 -22.39 15.18
CA GLY A 314 -31.20 -21.93 15.05
C GLY A 314 -31.31 -20.43 14.70
N TRP A 315 -30.40 -19.90 13.90
CA TRP A 315 -30.45 -18.50 13.49
C TRP A 315 -31.60 -18.27 12.50
N ASP A 316 -32.33 -17.16 12.66
CA ASP A 316 -33.45 -16.79 11.77
C ASP A 316 -33.02 -16.61 10.30
N VAL A 317 -31.72 -16.34 10.09
CA VAL A 317 -31.11 -16.12 8.77
C VAL A 317 -30.66 -17.43 8.11
N ALA A 318 -30.85 -18.59 8.75
CA ALA A 318 -30.52 -19.88 8.16
C ALA A 318 -31.48 -20.23 7.01
N PRO A 319 -30.99 -20.76 5.88
CA PRO A 319 -31.87 -21.21 4.80
C PRO A 319 -32.83 -22.29 5.30
N ALA A 320 -34.12 -22.15 4.98
CA ALA A 320 -35.17 -23.09 5.42
C ALA A 320 -34.96 -24.52 4.88
N ARG A 321 -34.17 -24.69 3.82
CA ARG A 321 -33.78 -25.97 3.23
C ARG A 321 -32.28 -26.01 3.01
N LYS A 322 -31.70 -27.20 3.09
CA LYS A 322 -30.29 -27.42 2.77
C LYS A 322 -30.03 -27.12 1.29
N VAL A 323 -29.11 -26.19 1.01
CA VAL A 323 -28.76 -25.74 -0.36
C VAL A 323 -27.39 -26.23 -0.86
N ILE A 324 -26.53 -26.73 0.04
CA ILE A 324 -25.25 -27.36 -0.31
C ILE A 324 -25.21 -28.79 0.23
N PHE A 325 -24.79 -29.73 -0.60
CA PHE A 325 -24.69 -31.15 -0.30
C PHE A 325 -23.23 -31.61 -0.24
N ARG A 326 -23.01 -32.80 0.32
CA ARG A 326 -21.67 -33.37 0.45
C ARG A 326 -20.98 -33.54 -0.91
N ASP A 327 -21.74 -33.92 -1.93
CA ASP A 327 -21.22 -34.17 -3.28
C ASP A 327 -20.83 -32.90 -4.04
N ASP A 328 -21.22 -31.72 -3.53
CA ASP A 328 -20.78 -30.43 -4.07
C ASP A 328 -19.32 -30.12 -3.72
N ILE A 329 -18.73 -30.82 -2.74
CA ILE A 329 -17.37 -30.58 -2.27
C ILE A 329 -16.38 -31.20 -3.28
N PRO A 330 -15.52 -30.39 -3.94
CA PRO A 330 -14.52 -30.91 -4.87
C PRO A 330 -13.66 -32.01 -4.27
N LYS A 331 -13.60 -33.17 -4.93
CA LYS A 331 -12.81 -34.32 -4.48
C LYS A 331 -11.32 -34.02 -4.67
N LEU A 332 -10.54 -34.19 -3.60
CA LEU A 332 -9.10 -34.06 -3.68
C LEU A 332 -8.48 -35.32 -4.31
N PRO A 333 -7.39 -35.20 -5.08
CA PRO A 333 -6.65 -36.38 -5.53
C PRO A 333 -6.19 -37.18 -4.31
N GLN A 334 -6.51 -38.47 -4.27
CA GLN A 334 -5.96 -39.37 -3.26
C GLN A 334 -4.51 -39.69 -3.65
N VAL A 335 -3.58 -39.43 -2.73
CA VAL A 335 -2.23 -39.96 -2.85
C VAL A 335 -2.34 -41.46 -2.59
N LEU A 336 -1.86 -42.29 -3.52
CA LEU A 336 -1.86 -43.74 -3.32
C LEU A 336 -1.00 -44.09 -2.08
N PRO A 337 -1.39 -45.10 -1.28
CA PRO A 337 -0.68 -45.50 -0.06
C PRO A 337 0.79 -45.84 -0.27
#